data_AF-S7VPI9-F1
#
_entry.id   AF-S7VPI9-F1
#
_cell.length_a   1.000
_cell.length_b   1.000
_cell.length_c   1.000
_cell.angle_alpha   90.00
_cell.angle_beta   90.00
_cell.angle_gamma   90.00
#
_symmetry.space_group_name_H-M   'P 1'
#
loop_
_entity.id
_entity.type
_entity.pdbx_description
1 polymer ?
#
loop_
_entity_poly.entity_id
_entity_poly.type
_entity_poly.pdbx_seq_one_letter_code
_entity_poly.pdbx_strand_id
1 'polypeptide(L)'
;MLYTGVLTKMQTEFLEPIQYYLVFENDFIHVNQLLNKTIDIKLIGHQCLSCGLNKPIYRQGFCKTCFFDKPFAGDWIMRPELSTAHLGKEDRDLDYETKVQLQPHIVYLANSSNVKVGVTRKSQVPTRWIDQGAHEAVEIVEVPNRYLAGITEVALKDYVADKTNWRTMLKNDIKDEDLLEWKQN
;
A
#
# COMPACT_ATOMS: atom_id res chain seq x y z
N MET A 1 -14.93 10.11 -23.98
CA MET A 1 -13.46 10.02 -24.07
C MET A 1 -13.09 8.55 -23.98
N LEU A 2 -12.13 8.08 -24.78
CA LEU A 2 -11.65 6.70 -24.75
C LEU A 2 -10.20 6.73 -24.28
N TYR A 3 -9.91 6.08 -23.15
CA TYR A 3 -8.56 5.92 -22.62
C TYR A 3 -8.16 4.46 -22.72
N THR A 4 -6.89 4.22 -23.03
CA THR A 4 -6.31 2.87 -23.09
C THR A 4 -4.99 2.88 -22.36
N GLY A 5 -4.82 1.94 -21.43
CA GLY A 5 -3.57 1.80 -20.69
C GLY A 5 -3.66 0.73 -19.61
N VAL A 6 -2.56 0.58 -18.88
CA VAL A 6 -2.45 -0.40 -17.79
C VAL A 6 -3.04 0.21 -16.53
N LEU A 7 -3.90 -0.54 -15.84
CA LEU A 7 -4.35 -0.14 -14.50
C LEU A 7 -3.18 -0.27 -13.52
N THR A 8 -2.77 0.86 -12.97
CA THR A 8 -1.73 0.99 -11.95
C THR A 8 -2.33 1.57 -10.68
N LYS A 9 -1.55 1.58 -9.59
CA LYS A 9 -1.93 2.29 -8.38
C LYS A 9 -2.14 3.77 -8.71
N MET A 10 -3.30 4.31 -8.35
CA MET A 10 -3.61 5.72 -8.55
C MET A 10 -2.64 6.61 -7.76
N GLN A 11 -2.27 7.74 -8.35
CA GLN A 11 -1.65 8.82 -7.62
C GLN A 11 -2.73 9.58 -6.85
N THR A 12 -2.39 10.05 -5.66
CA THR A 12 -3.33 10.72 -4.76
C THR A 12 -2.78 12.06 -4.31
N GLU A 13 -3.64 13.06 -4.28
CA GLU A 13 -3.34 14.37 -3.70
C GLU A 13 -4.17 14.59 -2.43
N PHE A 14 -3.52 15.04 -1.36
CA PHE A 14 -4.15 15.25 -0.06
C PHE A 14 -4.88 16.60 -0.02
N LEU A 15 -6.07 16.62 -0.62
CA LEU A 15 -7.02 17.73 -0.64
C LEU A 15 -8.35 17.31 0.01
N GLU A 16 -9.31 18.22 0.09
CA GLU A 16 -10.66 17.95 0.61
C GLU A 16 -11.71 18.12 -0.53
N PRO A 17 -12.24 17.03 -1.11
CA PRO A 17 -11.90 15.62 -0.86
C PRO A 17 -10.55 15.22 -1.47
N ILE A 18 -10.03 14.04 -1.12
CA ILE A 18 -8.83 13.47 -1.73
C ILE A 18 -9.00 13.37 -3.25
N GLN A 19 -8.01 13.84 -4.01
CA GLN A 19 -8.03 13.73 -5.48
C GLN A 19 -7.27 12.48 -5.93
N TYR A 20 -7.88 11.72 -6.85
CA TYR A 20 -7.34 10.48 -7.39
C TYR A 20 -7.06 10.61 -8.88
N TYR A 21 -5.85 10.21 -9.27
CA TYR A 21 -5.39 10.27 -10.65
C TYR A 21 -4.95 8.88 -11.13
N LEU A 22 -5.57 8.41 -12.20
CA LEU A 22 -5.09 7.24 -12.93
C LEU A 22 -4.14 7.72 -14.02
N VAL A 23 -2.85 7.46 -13.86
CA VAL A 23 -1.80 7.94 -14.77
C VAL A 23 -1.38 6.83 -15.72
N PHE A 24 -1.46 7.11 -17.02
CA PHE A 24 -0.99 6.28 -18.12
C PHE A 24 0.32 6.86 -18.67
N GLU A 25 0.88 6.20 -19.69
CA GLU A 25 2.14 6.62 -20.31
C GLU A 25 2.08 8.03 -20.93
N ASN A 26 0.97 8.34 -21.62
CA ASN A 26 0.81 9.59 -22.36
C ASN A 26 -0.38 10.43 -21.90
N ASP A 27 -1.15 9.95 -20.92
CA ASP A 27 -2.40 10.57 -20.49
C ASP A 27 -2.63 10.33 -19.00
N PHE A 28 -3.56 11.07 -18.41
CA PHE A 28 -4.08 10.76 -17.09
C PHE A 28 -5.58 11.03 -17.03
N ILE A 29 -6.24 10.37 -16.08
CA ILE A 29 -7.64 10.59 -15.75
C ILE A 29 -7.70 11.13 -14.33
N HIS A 30 -8.32 12.30 -14.17
CA HIS A 30 -8.76 12.75 -12.86
C HIS A 30 -10.05 11.99 -12.48
N VAL A 31 -9.90 10.95 -11.66
CA VAL A 31 -10.94 9.94 -11.41
C VAL A 31 -12.15 10.53 -10.68
N ASN A 32 -11.95 11.53 -9.81
CA ASN A 32 -13.05 12.18 -9.10
C ASN A 32 -14.07 12.81 -10.05
N GLN A 33 -13.66 13.26 -11.25
CA GLN A 33 -14.57 13.80 -12.26
C GLN A 33 -15.47 12.75 -12.91
N LEU A 34 -15.21 11.47 -12.66
CA LEU A 34 -16.01 10.35 -13.15
C LEU A 34 -17.11 9.94 -12.16
N LEU A 35 -17.13 10.51 -10.94
CA LEU A 35 -18.20 10.26 -9.98
C LEU A 35 -19.55 10.63 -10.59
N ASN A 36 -20.55 9.79 -10.33
CA ASN A 36 -21.92 9.89 -10.88
C ASN A 36 -22.02 9.84 -12.42
N LYS A 37 -20.99 9.34 -13.10
CA LYS A 37 -21.02 9.08 -14.55
C LYS A 37 -21.04 7.59 -14.83
N THR A 38 -21.69 7.22 -15.93
CA THR A 38 -21.59 5.86 -16.48
C THR A 38 -20.23 5.69 -17.12
N ILE A 39 -19.51 4.63 -16.74
CA ILE A 39 -18.23 4.25 -17.32
C ILE A 39 -18.31 2.81 -17.86
N ASP A 40 -17.67 2.58 -18.98
CA ASP A 40 -17.50 1.26 -19.57
C ASP A 40 -16.03 0.86 -19.50
N ILE A 41 -15.76 -0.32 -18.93
CA ILE A 41 -14.41 -0.87 -18.82
C ILE A 41 -14.35 -2.14 -19.68
N LYS A 42 -13.41 -2.18 -20.61
CA LYS A 42 -13.15 -3.34 -21.47
C LYS A 42 -11.72 -3.83 -21.27
N LEU A 43 -11.57 -5.10 -20.88
CA LEU A 43 -10.27 -5.76 -20.86
C LEU A 43 -9.81 -6.03 -22.29
N ILE A 44 -8.64 -5.52 -22.66
CA ILE A 44 -8.04 -5.70 -24.00
C ILE A 44 -6.76 -6.54 -23.98
N GLY A 45 -6.18 -6.78 -22.80
CA GLY A 45 -4.92 -7.49 -22.65
C GLY A 45 -4.35 -7.36 -21.25
N HIS A 46 -3.10 -7.80 -21.09
CA HIS A 46 -2.37 -7.74 -19.84
C HIS A 46 -1.03 -7.06 -20.08
N GLN A 47 -0.42 -6.49 -19.04
CA GLN A 47 0.92 -5.94 -19.11
C GLN A 47 1.60 -6.08 -17.75
N CYS A 48 2.74 -6.75 -17.72
CA CYS A 48 3.54 -6.88 -16.50
C CYS A 48 4.13 -5.51 -16.14
N LEU A 49 3.91 -5.05 -14.90
CA LEU A 49 4.44 -3.77 -14.41
C LEU A 49 5.97 -3.74 -14.31
N SER A 50 6.64 -4.90 -14.32
CA SER A 50 8.10 -4.97 -14.27
C SER A 50 8.76 -5.01 -15.65
N CYS A 51 8.23 -5.80 -16.59
CA CYS A 51 8.90 -6.03 -17.88
C CYS A 51 8.16 -5.44 -19.08
N GLY A 52 6.98 -4.85 -18.88
CA GLY A 52 6.18 -4.23 -19.94
C GLY A 52 5.57 -5.21 -20.95
N LEU A 53 5.87 -6.51 -20.85
CA LEU A 53 5.38 -7.51 -21.80
C LEU A 53 3.92 -7.89 -21.51
N ASN A 54 3.18 -8.18 -22.60
CA ASN A 54 1.85 -8.78 -22.52
C ASN A 54 1.96 -10.25 -22.11
N LYS A 55 1.85 -10.48 -20.80
CA LYS A 55 1.89 -11.81 -20.17
C LYS A 55 0.78 -11.89 -19.13
N PRO A 56 0.24 -13.10 -18.87
CA PRO A 56 -0.67 -13.31 -17.75
C PRO A 56 -0.08 -12.76 -16.44
N ILE A 57 -0.88 -11.98 -15.72
CA ILE A 57 -0.48 -11.41 -14.43
C ILE A 57 -0.70 -12.45 -13.35
N TYR A 58 0.33 -12.66 -12.54
CA TYR A 58 0.32 -13.62 -11.45
C TYR A 58 -0.08 -12.94 -10.13
N ARG A 59 0.70 -11.95 -9.67
CA ARG A 59 0.43 -11.24 -8.41
C ARG A 59 1.09 -9.86 -8.42
N GLN A 60 0.51 -8.89 -7.70
CA GLN A 60 1.04 -7.53 -7.55
C GLN A 60 1.30 -6.79 -8.87
N GLY A 61 0.58 -7.14 -9.95
CA GLY A 61 0.81 -6.57 -11.28
C GLY A 61 2.01 -7.17 -12.04
N PHE A 62 2.63 -8.23 -11.53
CA PHE A 62 3.77 -8.89 -12.16
C PHE A 62 3.41 -10.23 -12.81
N CYS A 63 4.08 -10.56 -13.92
CA CYS A 63 4.06 -11.92 -14.45
C CYS A 63 4.84 -12.87 -13.53
N LYS A 64 4.64 -14.18 -13.68
CA LYS A 64 5.22 -15.20 -12.79
C LYS A 64 6.73 -15.05 -12.61
N THR A 65 7.49 -14.92 -13.71
CA THR A 65 8.94 -14.74 -13.68
C THR A 65 9.34 -13.49 -12.89
N CYS A 66 8.79 -12.33 -13.25
CA CYS A 66 9.10 -11.08 -12.55
C CYS A 66 8.71 -11.10 -11.07
N PHE A 67 7.64 -11.81 -10.71
CA PHE A 67 7.21 -11.92 -9.32
C PHE A 67 8.24 -12.67 -8.44
N PHE A 68 8.88 -13.71 -8.96
CA PHE A 68 9.88 -14.48 -8.21
C PHE A 68 11.28 -13.86 -8.29
N ASP A 69 11.61 -13.17 -9.39
CA ASP A 69 12.98 -12.68 -9.62
C ASP A 69 13.23 -11.28 -9.06
N LYS A 70 12.20 -10.41 -8.99
CA LYS A 70 12.43 -8.98 -8.69
C LYS A 70 12.40 -8.68 -7.20
N PRO A 71 13.31 -7.83 -6.68
CA PRO A 71 13.40 -7.54 -5.24
C PRO A 71 12.19 -6.76 -4.72
N PHE A 72 11.55 -5.95 -5.56
CA PHE A 72 10.28 -5.26 -5.23
C PHE A 72 9.04 -6.17 -5.24
N ALA A 73 9.22 -7.48 -5.36
CA ALA A 73 8.19 -8.49 -5.14
C ALA A 73 8.57 -9.47 -4.00
N GLY A 74 9.60 -9.13 -3.20
CA GLY A 74 10.05 -9.94 -2.06
C GLY A 74 8.99 -10.09 -0.97
N ASP A 75 9.05 -11.19 -0.22
CA ASP A 75 8.05 -11.51 0.80
C ASP A 75 8.04 -10.47 1.94
N TRP A 76 9.19 -9.85 2.21
CA TRP A 76 9.36 -8.78 3.19
C TRP A 76 8.48 -7.54 2.93
N ILE A 77 7.93 -7.40 1.71
CA ILE A 77 6.99 -6.33 1.36
C ILE A 77 5.65 -6.54 2.05
N MET A 78 5.15 -7.78 2.07
CA MET A 78 3.90 -8.12 2.75
C MET A 78 4.12 -8.49 4.23
N ARG A 79 5.34 -8.93 4.56
CA ARG A 79 5.72 -9.42 5.88
C ARG A 79 6.97 -8.68 6.35
N PRO A 80 6.85 -7.43 6.86
CA PRO A 80 7.99 -6.60 7.19
C PRO A 80 8.96 -7.26 8.18
N GLU A 81 8.48 -8.20 9.00
CA GLU A 81 9.28 -8.99 9.96
C GLU A 81 10.28 -9.95 9.30
N LEU A 82 10.13 -10.26 8.01
CA LEU A 82 11.07 -11.08 7.24
C LEU A 82 12.21 -10.28 6.60
N SER A 83 12.28 -8.97 6.82
CA SER A 83 13.34 -8.10 6.32
C SER A 83 14.70 -8.48 6.93
N THR A 84 15.69 -8.83 6.09
CA THR A 84 17.04 -9.25 6.53
C THR A 84 18.17 -8.31 6.10
N ALA A 85 17.89 -7.23 5.36
CA ALA A 85 18.93 -6.33 4.86
C ALA A 85 19.80 -5.71 5.97
N HIS A 86 19.23 -5.51 7.17
CA HIS A 86 19.95 -4.99 8.34
C HIS A 86 21.05 -5.94 8.86
N LEU A 87 21.02 -7.21 8.43
CA LEU A 87 22.03 -8.23 8.71
C LEU A 87 23.03 -8.40 7.55
N GLY A 88 22.92 -7.61 6.49
CA GLY A 88 23.72 -7.78 5.26
C GLY A 88 23.39 -9.07 4.49
N LYS A 89 22.20 -9.65 4.70
CA LYS A 89 21.75 -10.87 4.02
C LYS A 89 20.79 -10.54 2.89
N GLU A 90 21.17 -10.92 1.67
CA GLU A 90 20.39 -10.79 0.45
C GLU A 90 19.15 -11.71 0.45
N ASP A 91 18.00 -11.19 0.03
CA ASP A 91 16.85 -11.99 -0.42
C ASP A 91 16.91 -12.18 -1.95
N ARG A 92 16.98 -11.08 -2.72
CA ARG A 92 17.06 -11.08 -4.20
C ARG A 92 18.01 -10.04 -4.78
N ASP A 93 18.16 -8.89 -4.13
CA ASP A 93 19.09 -7.82 -4.52
C ASP A 93 19.39 -6.97 -3.28
N LEU A 94 20.57 -7.20 -2.69
CA LEU A 94 20.92 -6.57 -1.41
C LEU A 94 21.03 -5.04 -1.50
N ASP A 95 21.47 -4.49 -2.63
CA ASP A 95 21.64 -3.05 -2.80
C ASP A 95 20.28 -2.35 -2.84
N TYR A 96 19.34 -2.90 -3.60
CA TYR A 96 17.96 -2.43 -3.63
C TYR A 96 17.28 -2.58 -2.26
N GLU A 97 17.43 -3.75 -1.64
CA GLU A 97 16.83 -4.07 -0.35
C GLU A 97 17.36 -3.17 0.76
N THR A 98 18.66 -2.92 0.81
CA THR A 98 19.30 -2.00 1.77
C THR A 98 18.69 -0.61 1.63
N LYS A 99 18.59 -0.09 0.40
CA LYS A 99 18.01 1.23 0.13
C LYS A 99 16.55 1.33 0.58
N VAL A 100 15.74 0.29 0.40
CA VAL A 100 14.30 0.33 0.69
C VAL A 100 13.97 -0.05 2.14
N GLN A 101 14.72 -0.97 2.72
CA GLN A 101 14.46 -1.52 4.06
C GLN A 101 15.16 -0.71 5.16
N LEU A 102 16.37 -0.17 4.91
CA LEU A 102 17.16 0.58 5.91
C LEU A 102 16.91 2.08 5.82
N GLN A 103 15.67 2.47 6.07
CA GLN A 103 15.25 3.87 6.15
C GLN A 103 14.13 4.01 7.18
N PRO A 104 13.79 5.24 7.62
CA PRO A 104 12.73 5.45 8.60
C PRO A 104 11.38 4.88 8.17
N HIS A 105 10.81 4.06 9.05
CA HIS A 105 9.47 3.48 8.93
C HIS A 105 8.61 3.92 10.11
N ILE A 106 7.32 4.09 9.83
CA ILE A 106 6.30 4.45 10.81
C ILE A 106 5.42 3.23 11.03
N VAL A 107 5.22 2.89 12.30
CA VAL A 107 4.15 2.01 12.76
C VAL A 107 3.02 2.90 13.25
N TYR A 108 1.80 2.65 12.78
CA TYR A 108 0.65 3.50 13.04
C TYR A 108 -0.62 2.68 13.28
N LEU A 109 -1.59 3.29 13.95
CA LEU A 109 -2.99 2.84 13.92
C LEU A 109 -3.73 3.60 12.83
N ALA A 110 -4.64 2.92 12.14
CA ALA A 110 -5.56 3.55 11.21
C ALA A 110 -6.98 3.04 11.42
N ASN A 111 -7.95 3.94 11.27
CA ASN A 111 -9.37 3.59 11.23
C ASN A 111 -9.92 3.80 9.81
N SER A 112 -10.37 2.70 9.21
CA SER A 112 -11.03 2.66 7.88
C SER A 112 -12.38 1.95 7.90
N SER A 113 -12.55 1.01 8.82
CA SER A 113 -13.74 0.16 9.04
C SER A 113 -13.71 -0.39 10.46
N ASN A 114 -12.48 -0.61 10.94
CA ASN A 114 -12.08 -0.98 12.27
C ASN A 114 -10.67 -0.41 12.48
N VAL A 115 -10.28 -0.22 13.74
CA VAL A 115 -8.91 0.12 14.09
C VAL A 115 -8.00 -1.05 13.70
N LYS A 116 -6.87 -0.72 13.06
CA LYS A 116 -5.84 -1.68 12.70
C LYS A 116 -4.44 -1.10 12.84
N VAL A 117 -3.47 -1.97 13.09
CA VAL A 117 -2.05 -1.61 12.99
C VAL A 117 -1.57 -1.66 11.53
N GLY A 118 -0.61 -0.82 11.16
CA GLY A 118 0.06 -0.88 9.87
C GLY A 118 1.47 -0.32 9.89
N VAL A 119 2.24 -0.70 8.87
CA VAL A 119 3.62 -0.21 8.64
C VAL A 119 3.72 0.52 7.31
N THR A 120 4.42 1.65 7.32
CA THR A 120 4.75 2.39 6.11
C THR A 120 6.14 3.02 6.18
N ARG A 121 6.72 3.39 5.04
CA ARG A 121 7.89 4.27 5.03
C ARG A 121 7.45 5.68 5.43
N LYS A 122 8.29 6.42 6.14
CA LYS A 122 7.99 7.81 6.53
C LYS A 122 7.66 8.69 5.32
N SER A 123 8.37 8.50 4.22
CA SER A 123 8.14 9.19 2.94
C SER A 123 6.81 8.85 2.24
N GLN A 124 6.03 7.91 2.76
CA GLN A 124 4.72 7.52 2.23
C GLN A 124 3.56 7.98 3.11
N VAL A 125 3.82 8.72 4.18
CA VAL A 125 2.78 9.39 4.96
C VAL A 125 2.45 10.72 4.27
N PRO A 126 1.17 11.07 4.01
CA PRO A 126 -0.06 10.34 4.32
C PRO A 126 -0.57 9.41 3.19
N THR A 127 0.11 9.34 2.04
CA THR A 127 -0.31 8.53 0.87
C THR A 127 -0.75 7.11 1.23
N ARG A 128 -0.03 6.45 2.15
CA ARG A 128 -0.35 5.08 2.56
C ARG A 128 -1.68 4.98 3.33
N TRP A 129 -2.02 5.99 4.11
CA TRP A 129 -3.30 6.05 4.85
C TRP A 129 -4.45 6.24 3.87
N ILE A 130 -4.26 7.11 2.87
CA ILE A 130 -5.20 7.30 1.77
C ILE A 130 -5.43 6.00 1.00
N ASP A 131 -4.36 5.27 0.63
CA ASP A 131 -4.47 3.99 -0.07
C ASP A 131 -5.27 2.93 0.69
N GLN A 132 -5.32 3.05 2.02
CA GLN A 132 -6.04 2.13 2.90
C GLN A 132 -7.46 2.57 3.18
N GLY A 133 -7.89 3.73 2.67
CA GLY A 133 -9.20 4.32 2.98
C GLY A 133 -9.32 4.68 4.45
N ALA A 134 -8.22 5.06 5.10
CA ALA A 134 -8.25 5.51 6.49
C ALA A 134 -8.86 6.92 6.56
N HIS A 135 -9.88 7.10 7.39
CA HIS A 135 -10.41 8.42 7.73
C HIS A 135 -9.62 9.03 8.90
N GLU A 136 -9.00 8.19 9.73
CA GLU A 136 -8.12 8.60 10.81
C GLU A 136 -6.88 7.72 10.85
N ALA A 137 -5.74 8.32 11.23
CA ALA A 137 -4.52 7.59 11.51
C ALA A 137 -3.70 8.31 12.58
N VAL A 138 -3.03 7.53 13.43
CA VAL A 138 -2.09 8.07 14.43
C VAL A 138 -0.80 7.26 14.41
N GLU A 139 0.33 7.96 14.42
CA GLU A 139 1.63 7.34 14.53
C GLU A 139 1.84 6.80 15.95
N ILE A 140 2.24 5.53 16.07
CA ILE A 140 2.65 4.93 17.33
C ILE A 140 4.13 5.20 17.55
N VAL A 141 4.97 4.79 16.59
CA VAL A 141 6.43 4.86 16.71
C VAL A 141 7.10 4.95 15.35
N GLU A 142 8.18 5.73 15.29
CA GLU A 142 9.14 5.75 14.18
C GLU A 142 10.35 4.88 14.52
N VAL A 143 10.75 4.03 13.58
CA VAL A 143 11.88 3.10 13.74
C VAL A 143 12.83 3.21 12.53
N PRO A 144 14.13 2.92 12.70
CA PRO A 144 15.13 3.23 11.67
C PRO A 144 15.14 2.26 10.49
N ASN A 145 14.43 1.14 10.55
CA ASN A 145 14.37 0.16 9.47
C ASN A 145 13.05 -0.64 9.46
N ARG A 146 12.81 -1.31 8.33
CA ARG A 146 11.60 -2.09 8.08
C ARG A 146 11.43 -3.28 9.02
N TYR A 147 12.52 -3.97 9.36
CA TYR A 147 12.48 -5.14 10.23
C TYR A 147 11.93 -4.79 11.61
N LEU A 148 12.46 -3.74 12.25
CA LEU A 148 11.97 -3.27 13.54
C LEU A 148 10.50 -2.86 13.46
N ALA A 149 10.08 -2.22 12.36
CA ALA A 149 8.68 -1.88 12.17
C ALA A 149 7.80 -3.14 12.09
N GLY A 150 8.29 -4.19 11.43
CA GLY A 150 7.62 -5.49 11.35
C GLY A 150 7.50 -6.21 12.68
N ILE A 151 8.56 -6.23 13.49
CA ILE A 151 8.52 -6.82 14.83
C ILE A 151 7.53 -6.06 15.71
N THR A 152 7.52 -4.73 15.66
CA THR A 152 6.53 -3.92 16.37
C THR A 152 5.12 -4.19 15.87
N GLU A 153 4.90 -4.28 14.55
CA GLU A 153 3.58 -4.61 13.98
C GLU A 153 3.11 -5.98 14.49
N VAL A 154 3.97 -7.00 14.46
CA VAL A 154 3.64 -8.36 14.94
C VAL A 154 3.26 -8.33 16.42
N ALA A 155 4.00 -7.61 17.27
CA ALA A 155 3.66 -7.49 18.68
C ALA A 155 2.31 -6.80 18.93
N LEU A 156 1.92 -5.86 18.07
CA LEU A 156 0.65 -5.15 18.17
C LEU A 156 -0.55 -5.94 17.62
N LYS A 157 -0.33 -6.95 16.76
CA LYS A 157 -1.40 -7.80 16.20
C LYS A 157 -2.17 -8.60 17.26
N ASP A 158 -1.55 -8.82 18.42
CA ASP A 158 -2.21 -9.50 19.55
C ASP A 158 -3.27 -8.61 20.22
N TYR A 159 -3.22 -7.30 20.01
CA TYR A 159 -4.10 -6.31 20.65
C TYR A 159 -5.06 -5.65 19.65
N VAL A 160 -4.63 -5.48 18.40
CA VAL A 160 -5.38 -4.76 17.35
C VAL A 160 -5.44 -5.59 16.08
N ALA A 161 -6.55 -5.52 15.35
CA ALA A 161 -6.70 -6.21 14.06
C ALA A 161 -5.60 -5.81 13.04
N ASP A 162 -5.27 -6.72 12.12
CA ASP A 162 -4.25 -6.52 11.08
C ASP A 162 -4.84 -6.24 9.68
N LYS A 163 -6.16 -6.42 9.53
CA LYS A 163 -6.86 -6.39 8.25
C LYS A 163 -8.05 -5.44 8.26
N THR A 164 -8.19 -4.69 7.18
CA THR A 164 -9.39 -3.90 6.89
C THR A 164 -10.48 -4.79 6.30
N ASN A 165 -11.71 -4.66 6.78
CA ASN A 165 -12.87 -5.20 6.07
C ASN A 165 -13.24 -4.24 4.93
N TRP A 166 -12.64 -4.47 3.76
CA TRP A 166 -12.82 -3.60 2.59
C TRP A 166 -14.29 -3.49 2.14
N ARG A 167 -15.14 -4.49 2.38
CA ARG A 167 -16.57 -4.42 2.01
C ARG A 167 -17.31 -3.39 2.85
N THR A 168 -17.03 -3.37 4.16
CA THR A 168 -17.57 -2.41 5.12
C THR A 168 -17.06 -1.00 4.83
N MET A 169 -15.75 -0.87 4.58
CA MET A 169 -15.11 0.37 4.16
C MET A 169 -15.77 0.96 2.89
N LEU A 170 -15.98 0.16 1.84
CA LEU A 170 -16.61 0.63 0.59
C LEU A 170 -18.10 0.99 0.74
N LYS A 171 -18.79 0.39 1.73
CA LYS A 171 -20.17 0.77 2.07
C LYS A 171 -20.24 2.02 2.95
N ASN A 172 -19.10 2.54 3.39
CA ASN A 172 -19.00 3.63 4.37
C ASN A 172 -19.73 3.30 5.68
N ASP A 173 -19.73 2.03 6.07
CA ASP A 173 -20.32 1.50 7.32
C ASP A 173 -19.25 1.47 8.42
N ILE A 174 -18.74 2.66 8.77
CA ILE A 174 -17.59 2.86 9.65
C ILE A 174 -18.01 2.95 11.11
N LYS A 175 -17.21 2.35 12.00
CA LYS A 175 -17.31 2.57 13.43
C LYS A 175 -16.40 3.74 13.82
N ASP A 176 -16.98 4.71 14.50
CA ASP A 176 -16.25 5.80 15.12
C ASP A 176 -15.52 5.26 16.36
N GLU A 177 -14.20 5.37 16.39
CA GLU A 177 -13.32 4.79 17.39
C GLU A 177 -12.20 5.78 17.72
N ASP A 178 -11.88 5.99 18.99
CA ASP A 178 -10.83 6.93 19.38
C ASP A 178 -9.43 6.31 19.30
N LEU A 179 -8.67 6.66 18.27
CA LEU A 179 -7.30 6.18 18.08
C LEU A 179 -6.33 6.60 19.19
N LEU A 180 -6.58 7.70 19.90
CA LEU A 180 -5.75 8.14 21.01
C LEU A 180 -5.98 7.27 22.25
N GLU A 181 -7.23 6.84 22.49
CA GLU A 181 -7.55 5.88 23.55
C GLU A 181 -6.87 4.53 23.26
N TRP A 182 -6.96 4.04 22.02
CA TRP A 182 -6.27 2.83 21.58
C TRP A 182 -4.75 2.89 21.74
N LYS A 183 -4.15 4.08 21.60
CA LYS A 183 -2.69 4.27 21.74
C LYS A 183 -2.21 4.25 23.21
N GLN A 184 -3.09 4.57 24.16
CA GLN A 184 -2.74 4.63 25.58
C GLN A 184 -2.85 3.28 26.30
N ASN A 185 -3.67 2.37 25.77
CA ASN A 185 -3.88 1.02 26.28
C ASN A 185 -2.77 0.05 25.81
#